data_AF-A0A0G1IIU8-F1
#
_entry.id   AF-A0A0G1IIU8-F1
#
_cell.length_a   1.000
_cell.length_b   1.000
_cell.length_c   1.000
_cell.angle_alpha   90.00
_cell.angle_beta   90.00
_cell.angle_gamma   90.00
#
_symmetry.space_group_name_H-M   'P 1'
#
loop_
_entity.id
_entity.type
_entity.pdbx_description
1 polymer ?
#
loop_
_entity_poly.entity_id
_entity_poly.type
_entity_poly.pdbx_seq_one_letter_code
_entity_poly.pdbx_strand_id
1 'polypeptide(L)'
;MYLRRRYPVFELKTVRDDGTELVRRTTKKKGFHYKLGGVQNSQVIKQASFTIRYARGAMNESIDYVRGEFKEMARVARIFTAKDEIDSIMKGL
;
A
#
# COMPACT_ATOMS: atom_id res chain seq x y z
N MET A 1 -25.31 3.80 -12.76
CA MET A 1 -25.03 3.62 -11.31
C MET A 1 -23.52 3.46 -11.14
N TYR A 2 -22.77 4.55 -10.97
CA TYR A 2 -21.32 4.46 -10.84
C TYR A 2 -20.98 4.01 -9.42
N LEU A 3 -20.51 2.76 -9.27
CA LEU A 3 -19.88 2.28 -8.04
C LEU A 3 -18.80 3.30 -7.64
N ARG A 4 -19.06 4.09 -6.58
CA ARG A 4 -18.06 4.99 -5.98
C ARG A 4 -16.86 4.14 -5.59
N ARG A 5 -15.83 4.12 -6.44
CA ARG A 5 -14.55 3.48 -6.13
C ARG A 5 -14.00 4.20 -4.89
N ARG A 6 -13.95 3.51 -3.75
CA ARG A 6 -13.39 4.05 -2.51
C ARG A 6 -11.87 4.08 -2.64
N TYR A 7 -11.35 5.20 -3.12
CA TYR A 7 -9.92 5.51 -3.10
C TYR A 7 -9.53 6.22 -1.80
N PRO A 8 -8.26 6.11 -1.37
CA PRO A 8 -7.23 5.22 -1.91
C PRO A 8 -7.49 3.73 -1.56
N VAL A 9 -7.00 2.82 -2.41
CA VAL A 9 -6.99 1.38 -2.19
C VAL A 9 -5.54 0.93 -1.99
N PHE A 10 -5.27 0.32 -0.85
CA PHE A 10 -3.98 -0.27 -0.51
C PHE A 10 -4.06 -1.78 -0.64
N GLU A 11 -3.13 -2.35 -1.38
CA GLU A 11 -2.98 -3.79 -1.59
C GLU A 11 -1.59 -4.20 -1.13
N LEU A 12 -1.53 -5.25 -0.32
CA LEU A 12 -0.29 -5.85 0.17
C LEU A 12 -0.30 -7.32 -0.25
N LYS A 13 0.71 -7.72 -1.01
CA LYS A 13 0.97 -9.11 -1.39
C LYS A 13 2.20 -9.59 -0.62
N THR A 14 2.10 -10.77 -0.03
CA THR A 14 3.19 -11.42 0.70
C THR A 14 3.33 -12.85 0.23
N VAL A 15 4.57 -13.31 0.10
CA VAL A 15 4.92 -14.70 -0.23
C VAL A 15 5.70 -15.25 0.94
N ARG A 16 5.25 -16.38 1.48
CA ARG A 16 5.92 -17.10 2.56
C ARG A 16 7.07 -17.98 2.04
N ASP A 17 7.88 -18.51 2.95
CA ASP A 17 8.97 -19.43 2.60
C ASP A 17 8.49 -20.72 1.94
N ASP A 18 7.30 -21.19 2.31
CA ASP A 18 6.63 -22.35 1.70
C ASP A 18 6.00 -22.05 0.32
N GLY A 19 6.14 -20.82 -0.18
CA GLY A 19 5.56 -20.37 -1.44
C GLY A 19 4.10 -19.89 -1.34
N THR A 20 3.48 -19.94 -0.16
CA THR A 20 2.10 -19.49 0.03
C THR A 20 1.99 -17.99 -0.22
N GLU A 21 1.10 -17.61 -1.14
CA GLU A 21 0.79 -16.21 -1.42
C GLU A 21 -0.45 -15.74 -0.63
N LEU A 22 -0.34 -14.55 -0.05
CA LEU A 22 -1.43 -13.87 0.64
C LEU A 22 -1.58 -12.46 0.08
N VAL A 23 -2.79 -12.13 -0.39
CA VAL A 23 -3.13 -10.79 -0.85
C VAL A 23 -4.14 -10.16 0.10
N ARG A 24 -3.84 -8.96 0.58
CA ARG A 24 -4.69 -8.21 1.50
C ARG A 24 -4.98 -6.84 0.93
N ARG A 25 -6.26 -6.48 0.85
CA ARG A 25 -6.73 -5.16 0.38
C ARG A 25 -7.39 -4.39 1.52
N THR A 26 -7.23 -3.08 1.53
CA THR A 26 -7.93 -2.17 2.44
C THR A 26 -7.99 -0.77 1.86
N THR A 27 -8.98 0.02 2.29
CA THR A 27 -9.04 1.48 2.03
C THR A 27 -8.57 2.29 3.23
N LYS A 28 -8.18 1.61 4.33
CA LYS A 28 -7.75 2.25 5.58
C LYS A 28 -6.23 2.29 5.64
N LYS A 29 -5.64 3.49 5.52
CA LYS A 29 -4.20 3.74 5.63
C LYS A 29 -3.57 3.12 6.89
N LYS A 30 -4.17 3.36 8.07
CA LYS A 30 -3.69 2.81 9.34
C LYS A 30 -3.62 1.27 9.33
N GLY A 31 -4.65 0.62 8.76
CA GLY A 31 -4.69 -0.83 8.64
C GLY A 31 -3.64 -1.39 7.66
N PHE A 32 -3.33 -0.63 6.60
CA PHE A 32 -2.25 -0.97 5.68
C PHE A 32 -0.87 -0.86 6.35
N HIS A 33 -0.59 0.24 7.05
CA HIS A 33 0.67 0.43 7.79
C HIS A 33 0.88 -0.61 8.89
N TYR A 34 -0.16 -0.96 9.64
CA TYR A 34 -0.10 -2.01 10.65
C TYR A 34 0.35 -3.35 10.02
N LYS A 35 -0.23 -3.72 8.88
CA LYS A 35 0.14 -4.95 8.17
C LYS A 35 1.57 -4.92 7.65
N LEU A 36 2.03 -3.79 7.11
CA LEU A 36 3.42 -3.63 6.69
C LEU A 36 4.40 -3.84 7.85
N GLY A 37 4.10 -3.32 9.04
CA GLY A 37 4.90 -3.57 10.24
C GLY A 37 4.92 -5.05 10.63
N GLY A 38 3.78 -5.75 10.51
CA GLY A 38 3.72 -7.20 10.72
C GLY A 38 4.56 -7.99 9.72
N VAL A 39 4.57 -7.57 8.45
CA VAL A 39 5.42 -8.17 7.41
C VAL A 39 6.90 -7.95 7.70
N GLN A 40 7.29 -6.73 8.07
CA GLN A 40 8.67 -6.38 8.37
C GLN A 40 9.28 -7.21 9.50
N ASN A 41 8.47 -7.59 10.49
CA ASN A 41 8.89 -8.36 11.65
C ASN A 41 8.68 -9.88 11.49
N SER A 42 8.19 -10.32 10.32
CA SER A 42 7.86 -11.72 10.09
C SER A 42 9.08 -12.52 9.67
N GLN A 43 9.35 -13.61 10.37
CA GLN A 43 10.42 -14.55 10.01
C GLN A 43 10.04 -15.51 8.88
N VAL A 44 8.75 -15.66 8.59
CA VAL A 44 8.22 -16.64 7.61
C VAL A 44 7.87 -16.03 6.25
N ILE A 45 8.01 -14.71 6.10
CA ILE A 45 7.71 -14.02 4.85
C ILE A 45 9.01 -13.82 4.09
N LYS A 46 9.07 -14.40 2.90
CA LYS A 46 10.23 -14.36 2.01
C LYS A 46 10.24 -13.13 1.12
N GLN A 47 9.04 -12.72 0.66
CA GLN A 47 8.88 -11.59 -0.24
C GLN A 47 7.59 -10.82 0.08
N ALA A 48 7.61 -9.52 -0.18
CA ALA A 48 6.40 -8.72 -0.15
C ALA A 48 6.43 -7.61 -1.20
N SER A 49 5.26 -7.24 -1.69
CA SER A 49 5.03 -6.12 -2.60
C SER A 49 3.75 -5.39 -2.19
N PHE A 50 3.64 -4.12 -2.55
CA PHE A 50 2.41 -3.38 -2.32
C PHE A 50 2.03 -2.55 -3.52
N THR A 51 0.73 -2.31 -3.66
CA THR A 51 0.16 -1.38 -4.64
C THR A 51 -0.74 -0.39 -3.92
N ILE A 52 -0.54 0.90 -4.18
CA ILE A 52 -1.41 1.97 -3.71
C ILE A 52 -2.10 2.55 -4.93
N ARG A 53 -3.42 2.39 -5.02
CA ARG A 53 -4.22 3.00 -6.08
C ARG A 53 -4.94 4.21 -5.51
N TYR A 54 -4.91 5.33 -6.20
CA TYR A 54 -5.53 6.59 -5.76
C TYR A 54 -6.10 7.34 -6.97
N ALA A 55 -6.97 8.31 -6.70
CA ALA A 55 -7.57 9.14 -7.73
C ALA A 55 -6.88 10.50 -7.75
N ARG A 56 -6.39 10.94 -8.91
CA ARG A 56 -5.83 12.28 -9.12
C ARG A 56 -6.69 13.01 -10.15
N GLY A 57 -7.67 13.77 -9.67
CA GLY A 57 -8.64 14.43 -10.54
C GLY A 57 -9.53 13.41 -11.23
N ALA A 58 -9.54 13.40 -12.58
CA ALA A 58 -10.30 12.44 -13.38
C ALA A 58 -9.54 11.12 -13.68
N MET A 59 -8.26 11.03 -13.31
CA MET A 59 -7.41 9.87 -13.60
C MET A 59 -7.18 8.99 -12.37
N ASN A 60 -7.06 7.69 -12.59
CA ASN A 60 -6.61 6.74 -11.56
C ASN A 60 -5.11 6.53 -11.70
N GLU A 61 -4.36 6.70 -10.61
CA GLU A 61 -2.93 6.42 -10.56
C GLU A 61 -2.66 5.23 -9.64
N SER A 62 -1.56 4.52 -9.89
CA SER A 62 -1.06 3.48 -9.00
C SER A 62 0.43 3.65 -8.72
N ILE A 63 0.80 3.39 -7.47
CA ILE A 63 2.19 3.25 -7.05
C ILE A 63 2.40 1.78 -6.70
N ASP A 64 3.30 1.14 -7.43
CA ASP A 64 3.66 -0.25 -7.25
C ASP A 64 5.06 -0.35 -6.66
N TYR A 65 5.18 -1.04 -5.53
CA TYR A 65 6.46 -1.41 -4.94
C TYR A 65 6.65 -2.91 -5.13
N VAL A 66 7.47 -3.26 -6.12
CA VAL A 66 7.83 -4.64 -6.44
C VAL A 66 9.28 -4.82 -6.06
N ARG A 67 9.52 -5.48 -4.92
CA ARG A 67 10.82 -6.07 -4.51
C ARG A 67 11.86 -5.08 -3.92
N GLY A 68 12.11 -5.23 -2.63
CA GLY A 68 13.25 -4.67 -1.89
C GLY A 68 13.32 -5.24 -0.47
N GLU A 69 14.27 -4.79 0.36
CA GLU A 69 14.37 -5.21 1.76
C GLU A 69 13.11 -4.83 2.55
N PHE A 70 12.62 -5.74 3.42
CA PHE A 70 11.42 -5.50 4.22
C PHE A 70 11.49 -4.23 5.08
N LYS A 71 12.70 -3.87 5.54
CA LYS A 71 12.94 -2.66 6.34
C LYS A 71 12.64 -1.38 5.55
N GLU A 72 12.93 -1.38 4.25
CA GLU A 72 12.69 -0.21 3.39
C GLU A 72 11.23 -0.14 2.94
N MET A 73 10.58 -1.28 2.71
CA MET A 73 9.19 -1.34 2.25
C MET A 73 8.22 -0.53 3.13
N ALA A 74 8.31 -0.67 4.46
CA ALA A 74 7.44 0.07 5.38
C ALA A 74 7.73 1.57 5.36
N ARG A 75 8.99 1.98 5.23
CA ARG A 75 9.40 3.39 5.12
C ARG A 75 8.90 3.99 3.81
N VAL A 76 9.10 3.30 2.70
CA VAL A 76 8.66 3.72 1.36
C VAL A 76 7.14 3.87 1.31
N ALA A 77 6.39 2.90 1.86
CA ALA A 77 4.94 3.01 1.97
C ALA A 77 4.48 4.23 2.77
N ARG A 78 5.15 4.54 3.90
CA ARG A 78 4.83 5.74 4.68
C ARG A 78 5.01 7.01 3.86
N ILE A 79 6.14 7.14 3.15
CA ILE A 79 6.42 8.31 2.29
C ILE A 79 5.32 8.48 1.25
N PHE A 80 4.95 7.43 0.52
CA PHE A 80 3.93 7.54 -0.53
C PHE A 80 2.53 7.85 0.03
N THR A 81 2.16 7.24 1.16
CA THR A 81 0.88 7.56 1.81
C THR A 81 0.83 8.93 2.49
N ALA A 82 1.97 9.56 2.77
CA ALA A 82 2.05 10.92 3.30
C ALA A 82 2.07 11.96 2.16
N LYS A 83 2.73 11.65 1.04
CA LYS A 83 2.67 12.46 -0.18
C LYS A 83 1.23 12.65 -0.66
N ASP A 84 0.43 11.58 -0.65
CA ASP A 84 -1.00 11.65 -1.02
C ASP A 84 -1.80 12.58 -0.10
N GLU A 85 -1.48 12.63 1.19
CA GLU A 85 -2.11 13.57 2.13
C GLU A 85 -1.71 15.03 1.84
N ILE A 86 -0.43 15.28 1.55
CA ILE A 86 0.03 16.63 1.18
C ILE A 86 -0.62 17.07 -0.14
N ASP A 87 -0.62 16.22 -1.16
CA ASP A 87 -1.22 16.51 -2.47
C ASP A 87 -2.75 16.72 -2.35
N SER A 88 -3.42 16.02 -1.42
CA SER A 88 -4.85 16.21 -1.14
C SER A 88 -5.13 17.51 -0.39
N ILE A 89 -4.30 17.89 0.58
CA ILE A 89 -4.43 19.15 1.33
C ILE A 89 -4.21 20.34 0.39
N MET A 90 -3.17 20.29 -0.45
CA MET A 90 -2.81 21.35 -1.40
C MET A 90 -3.85 21.57 -2.51
N LYS A 91 -4.76 20.62 -2.76
CA LYS A 91 -5.86 20.77 -3.72
C LYS A 91 -7.17 21.28 -3.10
N GLY A 92 -7.25 21.27 -1.77
CA GLY A 92 -8.42 21.75 -1.01
C GLY A 92 -8.27 23.17 -0.47
N LEU A 93 -7.09 23.78 -0.64
CA LEU A 93 -6.79 25.20 -0.42
C LEU A 93 -6.92 25.95 -1.75
#